data_AF-G8HX43-F1
#
_entry.id   AF-G8HX43-F1
#
_cell.length_a   1.000
_cell.length_b   1.000
_cell.length_c   1.000
_cell.angle_alpha   90.00
_cell.angle_beta   90.00
_cell.angle_gamma   90.00
#
_symmetry.space_group_name_H-M   'P 1'
#
loop_
_entity.id
_entity.type
_entity.pdbx_description
1 polymer ?
#
loop_
_entity_poly.entity_id
_entity_poly.type
_entity_poly.pdbx_seq_one_letter_code
_entity_poly.pdbx_strand_id
1 'polypeptide(L)'
;MSDSAQLDHIVTLIRKALADRPHVAELEGLAAETELGAAGIDSLDLIVVFSHFEKRWGIPFEDAEIDPSMFDTVGDLAARLLAQARAHGKELTR
;
A
#
# COMPACT_ATOMS: atom_id res chain seq x y z
N MET A 1 6.15 15.51 -8.93
CA MET A 1 5.75 15.39 -7.52
C MET A 1 7.01 15.19 -6.70
N SER A 2 7.06 15.69 -5.46
CA SER A 2 8.12 15.30 -4.51
C SER A 2 7.92 13.85 -4.06
N ASP A 3 8.97 13.21 -3.53
CA ASP A 3 8.89 11.83 -3.00
C ASP A 3 7.85 11.69 -1.90
N SER A 4 7.73 12.69 -1.01
CA SER A 4 6.66 12.75 0.00
C SER A 4 5.26 12.81 -0.64
N ALA A 5 5.05 13.64 -1.66
CA ALA A 5 3.75 13.68 -2.35
C ALA A 5 3.42 12.36 -3.07
N GLN A 6 4.44 11.61 -3.53
CA GLN A 6 4.25 10.30 -4.15
C GLN A 6 3.87 9.25 -3.11
N LEU A 7 4.51 9.26 -1.94
CA LEU A 7 4.14 8.38 -0.82
C LEU A 7 2.72 8.65 -0.36
N ASP A 8 2.33 9.91 -0.13
CA ASP A 8 0.97 10.27 0.27
C ASP A 8 -0.07 9.82 -0.75
N HIS A 9 0.28 9.87 -2.03
CA HIS A 9 -0.58 9.36 -3.10
C HIS A 9 -0.74 7.84 -3.04
N ILE A 10 0.35 7.09 -2.80
CA ILE A 10 0.26 5.64 -2.62
C ILE A 10 -0.56 5.29 -1.37
N VAL A 11 -0.36 5.98 -0.25
CA VAL A 11 -1.19 5.81 0.96
C VAL A 11 -2.67 6.02 0.63
N THR A 12 -2.99 7.05 -0.16
CA THR A 12 -4.37 7.29 -0.63
C THR A 12 -4.90 6.11 -1.45
N LEU A 13 -4.07 5.49 -2.30
CA LEU A 13 -4.46 4.31 -3.08
C LEU A 13 -4.62 3.06 -2.20
N ILE A 14 -3.79 2.88 -1.17
CA ILE A 14 -3.93 1.81 -0.17
C ILE A 14 -5.30 1.94 0.52
N ARG A 15 -5.67 3.15 0.97
CA ARG A 15 -6.99 3.42 1.57
C ARG A 15 -8.13 3.03 0.63
N LYS A 16 -8.00 3.35 -0.68
CA LYS A 16 -9.00 2.96 -1.69
C LYS A 16 -9.06 1.45 -1.88
N ALA A 17 -7.93 0.76 -1.87
CA ALA A 17 -7.89 -0.70 -1.98
C ALA A 17 -8.58 -1.38 -0.79
N LEU A 18 -8.48 -0.79 0.39
CA LEU A 18 -9.03 -1.30 1.65
C LEU A 18 -10.42 -0.74 2.01
N ALA A 19 -11.07 0.01 1.11
CA ALA A 19 -12.35 0.69 1.40
C ALA A 19 -13.46 -0.23 1.93
N ASP A 20 -13.45 -1.49 1.50
CA ASP A 20 -14.45 -2.51 1.88
C ASP A 20 -14.00 -3.37 3.08
N ARG A 21 -12.96 -2.95 3.84
CA ARG A 21 -12.42 -3.68 4.99
C ARG A 21 -12.84 -3.02 6.31
N PRO A 22 -13.94 -3.49 6.94
CA PRO A 22 -14.51 -2.85 8.13
C PRO A 22 -13.63 -3.01 9.39
N HIS A 23 -12.67 -3.93 9.38
CA HIS A 23 -11.75 -4.17 10.50
C HIS A 23 -10.51 -3.26 10.47
N VAL A 24 -10.22 -2.62 9.33
CA VAL A 24 -9.14 -1.64 9.22
C VAL A 24 -9.63 -0.34 9.83
N ALA A 25 -9.05 0.04 10.96
CA ALA A 25 -9.50 1.20 11.73
C ALA A 25 -9.28 2.50 10.94
N GLU A 26 -10.26 3.40 10.99
CA GLU A 26 -10.19 4.78 10.48
C GLU A 26 -9.39 4.95 9.17
N LEU A 27 -9.85 4.29 8.09
CA LEU A 27 -9.23 4.38 6.76
C LEU A 27 -8.95 5.83 6.30
N GLU A 28 -9.79 6.78 6.71
CA GLU A 28 -9.58 8.21 6.41
C GLU A 28 -8.39 8.83 7.17
N GLY A 29 -8.04 8.29 8.34
CA GLY A 29 -6.92 8.69 9.19
C GLY A 29 -5.60 7.96 8.92
N LEU A 30 -5.60 6.92 8.07
CA LEU A 30 -4.44 6.07 7.80
C LEU A 30 -3.26 6.85 7.16
N ALA A 31 -2.28 7.30 7.93
CA ALA A 31 -1.14 8.09 7.46
C ALA A 31 0.10 7.21 7.24
N ALA A 32 1.17 7.78 6.66
CA ALA A 32 2.40 7.03 6.39
C ALA A 32 3.05 6.53 7.70
N GLU A 33 2.96 7.32 8.75
CA GLU A 33 3.47 7.05 10.10
C GLU A 33 2.58 6.09 10.91
N THR A 34 1.42 5.69 10.39
CA THR A 34 0.55 4.72 11.08
C THR A 34 1.21 3.35 11.08
N GLU A 35 1.35 2.75 12.27
CA GLU A 35 1.81 1.36 12.41
C GLU A 35 0.84 0.41 11.71
N LEU A 36 1.38 -0.52 10.91
CA LEU A 36 0.58 -1.42 10.08
C LEU A 36 -0.37 -2.28 10.93
N GLY A 37 0.16 -2.84 12.03
CA GLY A 37 -0.61 -3.63 12.98
C GLY A 37 -1.65 -2.81 13.77
N ALA A 38 -1.36 -1.54 14.10
CA ALA A 38 -2.32 -0.67 14.77
C ALA A 38 -3.47 -0.26 13.85
N ALA A 39 -3.23 -0.16 12.54
CA ALA A 39 -4.27 0.01 11.53
C ALA A 39 -5.17 -1.23 11.37
N GLY A 40 -4.79 -2.38 11.91
CA GLY A 40 -5.50 -3.64 11.75
C GLY A 40 -5.32 -4.28 10.38
N ILE A 41 -4.26 -3.91 9.65
CA ILE A 41 -3.92 -4.48 8.34
C ILE A 41 -3.18 -5.80 8.55
N ASP A 42 -3.74 -6.88 8.03
CA ASP A 42 -3.15 -8.23 8.08
C ASP A 42 -2.70 -8.75 6.71
N SER A 43 -2.27 -10.01 6.65
CA SER A 43 -1.83 -10.64 5.40
C SER A 43 -2.92 -10.69 4.33
N LEU A 44 -4.20 -10.84 4.70
CA LEU A 44 -5.31 -10.84 3.74
C LEU A 44 -5.57 -9.45 3.17
N ASP A 45 -5.34 -8.41 3.96
CA ASP A 45 -5.40 -7.03 3.49
C ASP A 45 -4.23 -6.70 2.55
N LEU A 46 -3.02 -7.20 2.85
CA LEU A 46 -1.89 -7.08 1.94
C LEU A 46 -2.18 -7.72 0.58
N ILE A 47 -2.83 -8.89 0.55
CA ILE A 47 -3.26 -9.52 -0.71
C ILE A 47 -4.19 -8.58 -1.50
N VAL A 48 -5.12 -7.91 -0.83
CA VAL A 48 -6.04 -6.95 -1.48
C VAL A 48 -5.28 -5.75 -2.03
N VAL A 49 -4.38 -5.17 -1.23
CA VAL A 49 -3.53 -4.05 -1.64
C VAL A 49 -2.71 -4.45 -2.87
N PHE A 50 -1.94 -5.54 -2.79
CA PHE A 50 -1.13 -6.00 -3.92
C PHE A 50 -1.98 -6.28 -5.15
N SER A 51 -3.07 -7.05 -5.03
CA SER A 51 -3.99 -7.31 -6.14
C SER A 51 -4.53 -6.02 -6.80
N HIS A 52 -4.79 -4.98 -6.00
CA HIS A 52 -5.21 -3.67 -6.52
C HIS A 52 -4.11 -3.03 -7.38
N PHE A 53 -2.87 -3.05 -6.91
CA PHE A 53 -1.72 -2.50 -7.62
C PHE A 53 -1.27 -3.36 -8.81
N GLU A 54 -1.38 -4.69 -8.74
CA GLU A 54 -1.18 -5.58 -9.87
C GLU A 54 -2.14 -5.24 -11.01
N LYS A 55 -3.43 -5.10 -10.70
CA LYS A 55 -4.45 -4.71 -11.69
C LYS A 55 -4.16 -3.33 -12.27
N ARG A 56 -3.69 -2.39 -11.45
CA ARG A 56 -3.39 -1.01 -11.87
C ARG A 56 -2.16 -0.93 -12.77
N TRP A 57 -1.11 -1.68 -12.45
CA TRP A 57 0.20 -1.51 -13.08
C TRP A 57 0.62 -2.65 -14.01
N GLY A 58 -0.04 -3.81 -13.92
CA GLY A 58 0.33 -5.03 -14.60
C GLY A 58 1.67 -5.61 -14.11
N ILE A 59 2.02 -5.37 -12.84
CA ILE A 59 3.24 -5.89 -12.22
C ILE A 59 2.81 -6.94 -11.19
N PRO A 60 3.25 -8.21 -11.29
CA PRO A 60 2.95 -9.21 -10.28
C PRO A 60 3.74 -8.97 -8.99
N PHE A 61 3.15 -9.31 -7.85
CA PHE A 61 3.81 -9.46 -6.56
C PHE A 61 3.93 -10.96 -6.22
N GLU A 62 5.02 -11.34 -5.57
CA GLU A 62 5.24 -12.73 -5.15
C GLU A 62 4.61 -13.00 -3.79
N ASP A 63 4.19 -14.25 -3.53
CA ASP A 63 3.60 -14.65 -2.24
C ASP A 63 4.55 -14.38 -1.05
N ALA A 64 5.86 -14.42 -1.29
CA ALA A 64 6.87 -14.10 -0.28
C ALA A 64 6.83 -12.64 0.18
N GLU A 65 6.16 -11.76 -0.56
CA GLU A 65 6.01 -10.33 -0.24
C GLU A 65 4.78 -10.06 0.64
N ILE A 66 3.95 -11.08 0.86
CA ILE A 66 2.69 -11.03 1.61
C ILE A 66 2.91 -11.39 3.08
N ASP A 67 3.93 -10.76 3.68
CA ASP A 67 4.23 -10.89 5.11
C ASP A 67 4.10 -9.51 5.78
N PRO A 68 3.08 -9.30 6.64
CA PRO A 68 2.90 -8.06 7.39
C PRO A 68 4.09 -7.68 8.25
N SER A 69 4.91 -8.65 8.70
CA SER A 69 6.09 -8.37 9.51
C SER A 69 7.22 -7.68 8.76
N MET A 70 7.14 -7.58 7.43
CA MET A 70 8.09 -6.80 6.62
C MET A 70 7.83 -5.29 6.67
N PHE A 71 6.71 -4.85 7.24
CA PHE A 71 6.30 -3.46 7.24
C PHE A 71 5.95 -3.00 8.65
N ASP A 72 6.74 -2.08 9.21
CA ASP A 72 6.44 -1.47 10.50
C ASP A 72 5.26 -0.49 10.35
N THR A 73 5.28 0.29 9.27
CA THR A 73 4.30 1.35 8.99
C THR A 73 3.65 1.22 7.63
N VAL A 74 2.52 1.90 7.46
CA VAL A 74 1.86 2.07 6.16
C VAL A 74 2.77 2.78 5.14
N GLY A 75 3.67 3.65 5.62
CA GLY A 75 4.69 4.32 4.83
C GLY A 75 5.70 3.35 4.22
N ASP A 76 6.08 2.30 4.94
CA ASP A 76 7.00 1.27 4.45
C ASP A 76 6.35 0.46 3.32
N LEU A 77 5.09 0.07 3.50
CA LEU A 77 4.30 -0.55 2.45
C LEU A 77 4.17 0.38 1.23
N ALA A 78 3.88 1.66 1.45
CA ALA A 78 3.79 2.65 0.38
C ALA A 78 5.11 2.84 -0.38
N ALA A 79 6.23 2.85 0.34
CA ALA A 79 7.57 2.95 -0.24
C ALA A 79 7.91 1.71 -1.08
N ARG A 80 7.55 0.51 -0.62
CA ARG A 80 7.74 -0.75 -1.37
C ARG A 80 6.97 -0.73 -2.69
N LEU A 81 5.70 -0.31 -2.66
CA LEU A 81 4.85 -0.18 -3.84
C LEU A 81 5.39 0.87 -4.81
N LEU A 82 5.83 2.02 -4.29
CA LEU A 82 6.45 3.08 -5.08
C LEU A 82 7.74 2.61 -5.76
N ALA A 83 8.60 1.90 -5.03
CA ALA A 83 9.82 1.31 -5.58
C ALA A 83 9.52 0.32 -6.70
N GLN A 84 8.48 -0.52 -6.54
CA GLN A 84 8.03 -1.47 -7.56
C GLN A 84 7.57 -0.75 -8.83
N ALA A 85 6.74 0.29 -8.69
CA ALA A 85 6.27 1.10 -9.81
C ALA A 85 7.44 1.77 -10.55
N ARG A 86 8.39 2.37 -9.81
CA ARG A 86 9.59 3.01 -10.37
C ARG A 86 10.46 2.01 -11.13
N ALA A 87 10.72 0.83 -10.56
CA ALA A 87 11.52 -0.21 -11.19
C ALA A 87 10.96 -0.68 -12.55
N HIS A 88 9.64 -0.55 -12.74
CA HIS A 88 8.93 -0.95 -13.96
C HIS A 88 8.51 0.25 -14.83
N GLY A 89 9.01 1.46 -14.54
CA GLY A 89 8.70 2.67 -15.30
C GLY A 89 7.22 3.07 -15.29
N LYS A 90 6.47 2.70 -14.25
CA LYS A 90 5.05 3.04 -14.12
C LYS A 90 4.89 4.42 -13.49
N GLU A 91 4.04 5.24 -14.12
CA GLU A 91 3.67 6.53 -13.58
C GLU A 91 2.58 6.40 -12.51
N LEU A 92 2.70 7.20 -11.46
CA LEU A 92 1.66 7.42 -10.46
C LEU A 92 0.66 8.44 -11.03
N THR A 93 -0.04 8.06 -12.10
CA THR A 93 -1.10 8.92 -12.66
C THR A 93 -2.31 8.97 -11.74
N ARG A 94 -3.00 10.11 -11.73
CA ARG A 94 -4.15 10.42 -10.85
C ARG A 94 -5.34 9.50 -11.07
#